data_AF-A0A0G1CWG4-F1
#
_entry.id   AF-A0A0G1CWG4-F1
#
_cell.length_a   1.000
_cell.length_b   1.000
_cell.length_c   1.000
_cell.angle_alpha   90.00
_cell.angle_beta   90.00
_cell.angle_gamma   90.00
#
_symmetry.space_group_name_H-M   'P 1'
#
loop_
_entity.id
_entity.type
_entity.pdbx_description
1 polymer ?
#
loop_
_entity_poly.entity_id
_entity_poly.type
_entity_poly.pdbx_seq_one_letter_code
_entity_poly.pdbx_strand_id
1 'polypeptide(L)'
;MDGEKTLLNAILCYLVRGKEVLLSIKTKNIGEGRWNGYGGGIEEGDRTPEEAALRELKEEAKVVASPDCLEKVAIIDFCNTKSDGSVFNCKVHVYLVSRWVGEPQVSEEMINPTWFDKERLPFDKMMLADREWLPLVLNGKKIIVSAKYGPFQKTLLGKVEICQVDGFV
;
A
#
# COMPACT_ATOMS: atom_id res chain seq x y z
N MET A 1 0.79 22.38 -14.30
CA MET A 1 0.12 21.72 -13.17
C MET A 1 -0.18 20.31 -13.64
N ASP A 2 0.67 19.36 -13.27
CA ASP A 2 0.45 17.96 -13.61
C ASP A 2 -0.87 17.52 -12.98
N GLY A 3 -1.78 16.99 -13.80
CA GLY A 3 -3.13 16.64 -13.37
C GLY A 3 -3.14 15.55 -12.29
N GLU A 4 -4.29 15.37 -11.63
CA GLU A 4 -4.46 14.29 -10.65
C GLU A 4 -4.16 12.91 -11.28
N LYS A 5 -3.10 12.27 -10.77
CA LYS A 5 -2.63 10.97 -11.26
C LYS A 5 -3.74 9.93 -11.14
N THR A 6 -4.02 9.24 -12.24
CA THR A 6 -5.00 8.15 -12.30
C THR A 6 -4.24 6.83 -12.29
N LEU A 7 -4.51 6.00 -11.29
CA LEU A 7 -3.94 4.67 -11.17
C LEU A 7 -5.09 3.69 -10.99
N LEU A 8 -5.14 2.63 -11.79
CA LEU A 8 -6.28 1.70 -11.82
C LEU A 8 -5.98 0.39 -11.08
N ASN A 9 -4.75 -0.09 -11.16
CA ASN A 9 -4.31 -1.31 -10.47
C ASN A 9 -2.93 -1.07 -9.87
N ALA A 10 -2.75 -1.47 -8.62
CA ALA A 10 -1.54 -1.25 -7.87
C ALA A 10 -1.29 -2.38 -6.88
N ILE A 11 -0.08 -2.40 -6.35
CA ILE A 11 0.29 -3.26 -5.24
C ILE A 11 0.75 -2.42 -4.05
N LEU A 12 0.73 -3.02 -2.87
CA LEU A 12 1.30 -2.43 -1.66
C LEU A 12 1.89 -3.53 -0.78
N CYS A 13 3.17 -3.42 -0.48
CA CYS A 13 3.95 -4.38 0.28
C CYS A 13 4.36 -3.80 1.63
N TYR A 14 4.15 -4.57 2.69
CA TYR A 14 4.68 -4.27 4.02
C TYR A 14 5.70 -5.32 4.40
N LEU A 15 6.95 -4.90 4.54
CA LEU A 15 8.03 -5.72 5.11
C LEU A 15 7.79 -5.84 6.61
N VAL A 16 7.68 -7.07 7.13
CA VAL A 16 7.37 -7.34 8.53
C VAL A 16 8.41 -8.24 9.17
N ARG A 17 8.76 -7.96 10.43
CA ARG A 17 9.62 -8.82 11.25
C ARG A 17 9.12 -8.82 12.68
N GLY A 18 8.81 -9.99 13.23
CA GLY A 18 8.22 -10.10 14.58
C GLY A 18 7.00 -9.19 14.75
N LYS A 19 7.09 -8.24 15.69
CA LYS A 19 6.05 -7.24 16.00
C LYS A 19 6.21 -5.91 15.26
N GLU A 20 7.16 -5.81 14.34
CA GLU A 20 7.47 -4.59 13.63
C GLU A 20 7.02 -4.66 12.16
N VAL A 21 6.73 -3.50 11.60
CA VAL A 21 6.49 -3.27 10.17
C VAL A 21 7.34 -2.10 9.70
N LEU A 22 7.93 -2.21 8.50
CA LEU A 22 8.69 -1.14 7.90
C LEU A 22 7.76 -0.20 7.14
N LEU A 23 7.87 1.10 7.43
CA LEU A 23 7.25 2.16 6.66
C LEU A 23 8.33 3.10 6.13
N SER A 24 8.00 3.80 5.05
CA SER A 24 8.84 4.85 4.46
C SER A 24 7.99 6.07 4.14
N ILE A 25 8.59 7.26 4.10
CA ILE A 25 7.90 8.48 3.68
C ILE A 25 7.97 8.56 2.16
N LYS A 26 6.79 8.70 1.54
CA LYS A 26 6.68 8.84 0.08
C LYS A 26 7.04 10.26 -0.36
N THR A 27 7.89 10.42 -1.37
CA THR A 27 8.42 11.73 -1.80
C THR A 27 7.65 12.38 -2.95
N LYS A 28 6.83 11.61 -3.66
CA LYS A 28 6.06 12.07 -4.83
C LYS A 28 4.80 11.24 -5.03
N ASN A 29 3.97 11.62 -6.00
CA ASN A 29 2.73 10.92 -6.38
C ASN A 29 1.68 10.88 -5.24
N ILE A 30 0.80 9.88 -5.28
CA ILE A 30 -0.26 9.66 -4.29
C ILE A 30 0.38 9.37 -2.93
N GLY A 31 0.02 10.15 -1.91
CA GLY A 31 0.52 9.96 -0.54
C GLY A 31 1.85 10.67 -0.26
N GLU A 32 2.27 11.62 -1.09
CA GLU A 32 3.44 12.47 -0.82
C GLU A 32 3.43 13.03 0.61
N GLY A 33 4.57 12.91 1.29
CA GLY A 33 4.78 13.33 2.68
C GLY A 33 4.15 12.41 3.73
N ARG A 34 3.46 11.34 3.35
CA ARG A 34 2.86 10.36 4.27
C ARG A 34 3.73 9.11 4.41
N TRP A 35 3.64 8.47 5.56
CA TRP A 35 4.19 7.13 5.79
C TRP A 35 3.36 6.08 5.07
N ASN A 36 4.02 5.16 4.39
CA ASN A 36 3.36 4.04 3.71
C ASN A 36 4.28 2.80 3.62
N GLY A 37 3.68 1.66 3.22
CA GLY A 37 4.41 0.53 2.67
C GLY A 37 4.90 0.82 1.24
N TYR A 38 5.60 -0.14 0.65
CA TYR A 38 6.26 -0.01 -0.65
C TYR A 38 5.35 -0.46 -1.77
N GLY A 39 5.27 0.29 -2.86
CA GLY A 39 4.45 -0.11 -3.98
C GLY A 39 4.08 0.98 -4.97
N GLY A 40 3.65 0.49 -6.12
CA GLY A 40 3.28 1.29 -7.28
C GLY A 40 2.27 0.57 -8.16
N GLY A 41 2.16 1.07 -9.39
CA GLY A 41 1.22 0.53 -10.38
C GLY A 41 1.66 -0.83 -10.90
N ILE A 42 0.69 -1.65 -11.30
CA ILE A 42 0.98 -2.84 -12.11
C ILE A 42 1.22 -2.36 -13.55
N GLU A 43 2.39 -2.65 -14.09
CA GLU A 43 2.82 -2.24 -15.43
C GLU A 43 2.51 -3.31 -16.48
N GLU A 44 2.55 -2.95 -17.77
CA GLU A 44 2.28 -3.87 -18.88
C GLU A 44 3.25 -5.08 -18.91
N GLY A 45 4.47 -4.89 -18.39
CA GLY A 45 5.45 -5.95 -18.25
C GLY A 45 5.18 -6.94 -17.11
N ASP A 46 4.35 -6.56 -16.13
CA ASP A 46 4.02 -7.41 -14.98
C ASP A 46 2.84 -8.32 -15.35
N ARG A 47 3.11 -9.63 -15.49
CA ARG A 47 2.08 -10.62 -15.83
C ARG A 47 1.13 -10.90 -14.66
N THR A 48 1.58 -10.59 -13.44
CA THR A 48 0.83 -10.81 -12.21
C THR A 48 1.07 -9.65 -11.22
N PRO A 49 0.14 -9.40 -10.28
CA PRO A 49 0.40 -8.46 -9.18
C PRO A 49 1.62 -8.85 -8.34
N GLU A 50 1.91 -10.14 -8.19
CA GLU A 50 3.10 -10.64 -7.48
C GLU A 50 4.40 -10.21 -8.18
N GLU A 51 4.44 -10.24 -9.52
CA GLU A 51 5.60 -9.73 -10.28
C GLU A 51 5.82 -8.23 -10.04
N ALA A 52 4.75 -7.43 -10.07
CA ALA A 52 4.80 -6.01 -9.74
C ALA A 52 5.31 -5.78 -8.30
N ALA A 53 4.83 -6.57 -7.34
CA ALA A 53 5.26 -6.48 -5.94
C ALA A 53 6.75 -6.73 -5.75
N LEU A 54 7.32 -7.71 -6.46
CA LEU A 54 8.75 -7.99 -6.41
C LEU A 54 9.59 -6.90 -7.09
N ARG A 55 9.10 -6.34 -8.21
CA ARG A 55 9.74 -5.22 -8.90
C ARG A 55 9.81 -3.98 -8.00
N GLU A 56 8.67 -3.56 -7.45
CA GLU A 56 8.55 -2.38 -6.59
C GLU A 56 9.41 -2.51 -5.32
N LEU A 57 9.45 -3.69 -4.67
CA LEU A 57 10.34 -3.91 -3.52
C LEU A 57 11.82 -3.72 -3.87
N LYS A 58 12.24 -4.17 -5.06
CA LYS A 58 13.61 -3.99 -5.54
C LYS A 58 13.90 -2.51 -5.87
N GLU A 59 12.94 -1.81 -6.44
CA GLU A 59 13.07 -0.42 -6.87
C GLU A 59 13.06 0.55 -5.69
N GLU A 60 12.05 0.45 -4.82
CA GLU A 60 11.78 1.41 -3.76
C GLU A 60 12.49 1.08 -2.44
N ALA A 61 12.69 -0.21 -2.12
CA ALA A 61 13.31 -0.64 -0.86
C ALA A 61 14.72 -1.24 -1.04
N LYS A 62 15.16 -1.52 -2.28
CA LYS A 62 16.44 -2.18 -2.58
C LYS A 62 16.59 -3.58 -2.00
N VAL A 63 15.47 -4.26 -1.77
CA VAL A 63 15.44 -5.65 -1.26
C VAL A 63 14.91 -6.61 -2.31
N VAL A 64 15.27 -7.89 -2.19
CA VAL A 64 14.81 -8.95 -3.09
C VAL A 64 14.04 -10.00 -2.30
N ALA A 65 12.78 -10.22 -2.64
CA ALA A 65 11.95 -11.29 -2.09
C ALA A 65 11.68 -12.36 -3.16
N SER A 66 11.25 -13.54 -2.71
CA SER A 66 10.75 -14.60 -3.60
C SER A 66 9.22 -14.63 -3.56
N PRO A 67 8.55 -15.12 -4.62
CA PRO A 67 7.08 -15.15 -4.66
C PRO A 67 6.42 -15.86 -3.47
N ASP A 68 7.03 -16.93 -2.95
CA ASP A 68 6.56 -17.69 -1.78
C ASP A 68 6.64 -16.90 -0.45
N CYS A 69 7.33 -15.76 -0.47
CA CYS A 69 7.46 -14.86 0.67
C CYS A 69 6.40 -13.76 0.69
N LEU A 70 5.61 -13.63 -0.39
CA LEU A 70 4.49 -12.69 -0.50
C LEU A 70 3.21 -13.35 0.03
N GLU A 71 2.69 -12.84 1.14
CA GLU A 71 1.36 -13.22 1.63
C GLU A 71 0.35 -12.17 1.23
N LYS A 72 -0.58 -12.50 0.32
CA LYS A 72 -1.70 -11.62 0.00
C LYS A 72 -2.66 -11.54 1.18
N VAL A 73 -2.87 -10.33 1.70
CA VAL A 73 -3.67 -10.07 2.91
C VAL A 73 -4.84 -9.12 2.69
N ALA A 74 -4.83 -8.32 1.62
CA ALA A 74 -6.00 -7.53 1.27
C ALA A 74 -6.14 -7.27 -0.23
N ILE A 75 -7.38 -7.02 -0.63
CA ILE A 75 -7.72 -6.30 -1.86
C ILE A 75 -8.49 -5.05 -1.45
N ILE A 76 -8.06 -3.89 -1.90
CA ILE A 76 -8.69 -2.61 -1.56
C ILE A 76 -9.15 -1.91 -2.82
N ASP A 77 -10.44 -1.58 -2.89
CA ASP A 77 -11.01 -0.75 -3.95
C ASP A 77 -11.13 0.70 -3.45
N PHE A 78 -10.18 1.54 -3.87
CA PHE A 78 -10.18 2.98 -3.61
C PHE A 78 -10.91 3.72 -4.72
N CYS A 79 -12.10 4.22 -4.41
CA CYS A 79 -12.87 5.09 -5.29
C CYS A 79 -12.42 6.55 -5.08
N ASN A 80 -11.76 7.13 -6.08
CA ASN A 80 -11.15 8.45 -6.00
C ASN A 80 -11.94 9.45 -6.83
N THR A 81 -12.43 10.51 -6.18
CA THR A 81 -13.09 11.64 -6.84
C THR A 81 -12.05 12.72 -7.12
N LYS A 82 -11.91 13.15 -8.38
CA LYS A 82 -11.03 14.24 -8.79
C LYS A 82 -11.68 15.61 -8.58
N SER A 83 -10.87 16.67 -8.66
CA SER A 83 -11.33 18.06 -8.55
C SER A 83 -12.33 18.48 -9.62
N ASP A 84 -12.31 17.84 -10.80
CA ASP A 84 -13.29 18.06 -11.88
C ASP A 84 -14.59 17.25 -11.71
N GLY A 85 -14.70 16.49 -10.60
CA GLY A 85 -15.85 15.64 -10.30
C GLY A 85 -15.82 14.26 -10.96
N SER A 86 -14.85 13.98 -11.84
CA SER A 86 -14.67 12.64 -12.40
C SER A 86 -14.21 11.66 -11.33
N VAL A 87 -14.60 10.39 -11.48
CA VAL A 87 -14.30 9.34 -10.50
C VAL A 87 -13.54 8.21 -11.19
N PHE A 88 -12.55 7.65 -10.51
CA PHE A 88 -11.88 6.43 -10.92
C PHE A 88 -11.68 5.50 -9.73
N ASN A 89 -11.65 4.19 -9.99
CA ASN A 89 -11.35 3.19 -8.98
C ASN A 89 -9.90 2.70 -9.15
N CYS A 90 -9.16 2.65 -8.05
CA CYS A 90 -7.86 2.01 -7.96
C CYS A 90 -7.99 0.74 -7.12
N LYS A 91 -7.73 -0.41 -7.74
CA LYS A 91 -7.63 -1.69 -7.04
C LYS A 91 -6.21 -1.90 -6.54
N VAL A 92 -6.05 -2.09 -5.23
CA VAL A 92 -4.75 -2.30 -4.58
C VAL A 92 -4.67 -3.70 -4.01
N HIS A 93 -3.65 -4.45 -4.42
CA HIS A 93 -3.32 -5.77 -3.88
C HIS A 93 -2.29 -5.61 -2.78
N VAL A 94 -2.65 -5.97 -1.54
CA VAL A 94 -1.78 -5.76 -0.37
C VAL A 94 -1.11 -7.06 0.04
N TYR A 95 0.20 -7.00 0.22
CA TYR A 95 1.04 -8.13 0.61
C TYR A 95 1.81 -7.84 1.90
N LEU A 96 1.90 -8.85 2.77
CA LEU A 96 2.91 -8.89 3.82
C LEU A 96 4.10 -9.71 3.34
N VAL A 97 5.30 -9.24 3.66
CA VAL A 97 6.56 -9.89 3.25
C VAL A 97 7.40 -10.14 4.49
N SER A 98 7.64 -11.43 4.78
CA SER A 98 8.32 -11.86 6.03
C SER A 98 9.77 -12.30 5.82
N ARG A 99 10.19 -12.54 4.56
CA ARG A 99 11.55 -12.93 4.19
C ARG A 99 11.98 -12.22 2.92
N TRP A 100 13.22 -11.75 2.90
CA TRP A 100 13.86 -11.07 1.78
C TRP A 100 15.39 -11.10 1.96
N VAL A 101 16.11 -10.69 0.92
CA VAL A 101 17.56 -10.51 0.90
C VAL A 101 17.87 -9.02 0.72
N GLY A 102 18.86 -8.54 1.47
CA GLY A 102 19.28 -7.14 1.50
C GLY A 102 18.67 -6.36 2.66
N GLU A 103 19.25 -5.18 2.91
CA GLU A 103 18.76 -4.24 3.92
C GLU A 103 17.92 -3.16 3.23
N PRO A 104 16.73 -2.82 3.75
CA PRO A 104 15.93 -1.73 3.22
C PRO A 104 16.69 -0.40 3.18
N GLN A 105 16.70 0.25 2.03
CA GLN A 105 17.43 1.51 1.80
C GLN A 105 16.52 2.60 1.25
N VAL A 106 17.01 3.84 1.37
CA VAL A 106 16.39 5.01 0.74
C VAL A 106 16.41 4.86 -0.79
N SER A 107 15.33 5.28 -1.42
CA SER A 107 15.22 5.45 -2.87
C SER A 107 14.73 6.86 -3.21
N GLU A 108 14.59 7.14 -4.51
CA GLU A 108 14.02 8.41 -4.97
C GLU A 108 12.57 8.60 -4.49
N GLU A 109 11.79 7.51 -4.44
CA GLU A 109 10.35 7.53 -4.13
C GLU A 109 10.07 7.39 -2.63
N MET A 110 10.97 6.69 -1.90
CA MET A 110 10.75 6.26 -0.53
C MET A 110 11.97 6.59 0.34
N ILE A 111 11.79 7.53 1.27
CA ILE A 111 12.85 8.03 2.16
C ILE A 111 12.56 7.69 3.62
N ASN A 112 13.61 7.64 4.43
CA ASN A 112 13.52 7.40 5.87
C ASN A 112 12.88 6.05 6.25
N PRO A 113 13.35 4.90 5.71
CA PRO A 113 12.84 3.58 6.08
C PRO A 113 12.93 3.38 7.59
N THR A 114 11.80 3.19 8.25
CA THR A 114 11.70 3.16 9.72
C THR A 114 10.82 1.99 10.16
N TRP A 115 11.33 1.21 11.11
CA TRP A 115 10.57 0.15 11.76
C TRP A 115 9.65 0.73 12.81
N PHE A 116 8.36 0.40 12.71
CA PHE A 116 7.34 0.75 13.69
C PHE A 116 6.79 -0.50 14.34
N ASP A 117 6.45 -0.40 15.63
CA ASP A 117 5.60 -1.39 16.29
C ASP A 117 4.22 -1.42 15.60
N LYS A 118 3.76 -2.63 15.23
CA LYS A 118 2.46 -2.86 14.59
C LYS A 118 1.28 -2.30 15.40
N GLU A 119 1.42 -2.17 16.72
CA GLU A 119 0.39 -1.62 17.61
C GLU A 119 0.50 -0.09 17.77
N ARG A 120 1.57 0.54 17.28
CA ARG A 120 1.86 1.98 17.50
C ARG A 120 2.25 2.70 16.21
N LEU A 121 1.43 2.53 15.17
CA LEU A 121 1.64 3.16 13.87
C LEU A 121 1.31 4.66 13.89
N PRO A 122 2.02 5.50 13.10
CA PRO A 122 1.83 6.95 13.04
C PRO A 122 0.63 7.32 12.14
N PHE A 123 -0.57 6.84 12.48
CA PHE A 123 -1.77 6.98 11.64
C PHE A 123 -2.19 8.44 11.36
N ASP A 124 -1.73 9.41 12.14
CA ASP A 124 -1.89 10.84 11.88
C ASP A 124 -1.09 11.32 10.65
N LYS A 125 -0.08 10.55 10.23
CA LYS A 125 0.81 10.83 9.11
C LYS A 125 0.72 9.77 8.00
N MET A 126 -0.31 8.93 8.02
CA MET A 126 -0.58 7.92 6.98
C MET A 126 -1.79 8.32 6.13
N MET A 127 -2.16 7.51 5.14
CA MET A 127 -3.42 7.69 4.42
C MET A 127 -4.60 7.48 5.37
N LEU A 128 -5.69 8.23 5.19
CA LEU A 128 -6.81 8.25 6.14
C LEU A 128 -7.47 6.87 6.33
N ALA A 129 -7.66 6.12 5.24
CA ALA A 129 -8.26 4.80 5.28
C ALA A 129 -7.39 3.76 6.01
N ASP A 130 -6.06 3.93 6.03
CA ASP A 130 -5.11 2.94 6.54
C ASP A 130 -5.31 2.67 8.04
N ARG A 131 -5.79 3.67 8.78
CA ARG A 131 -6.18 3.52 10.19
C ARG A 131 -7.22 2.42 10.40
N GLU A 132 -8.12 2.21 9.45
CA GLU A 132 -9.24 1.28 9.58
C GLU A 132 -8.85 -0.15 9.21
N TRP A 133 -8.02 -0.33 8.18
CA TRP A 133 -7.74 -1.65 7.61
C TRP A 133 -6.36 -2.23 7.95
N LEU A 134 -5.33 -1.39 8.10
CA LEU A 134 -3.95 -1.86 8.30
C LEU A 134 -3.76 -2.64 9.63
N PRO A 135 -4.34 -2.23 10.78
CA PRO A 135 -4.27 -3.03 12.01
C PRO A 135 -4.82 -4.45 11.86
N LEU A 136 -5.84 -4.63 11.01
CA LEU A 136 -6.49 -5.92 10.83
C LEU A 136 -5.57 -6.90 10.11
N VAL A 137 -4.94 -6.46 9.02
CA VAL A 137 -4.02 -7.33 8.26
C VAL A 137 -2.72 -7.59 9.03
N LEU A 138 -2.20 -6.61 9.77
CA LEU A 138 -1.02 -6.81 10.62
C LEU A 138 -1.27 -7.78 11.79
N ASN A 139 -2.54 -7.98 12.17
CA ASN A 139 -3.01 -8.99 13.12
C ASN A 139 -3.47 -10.30 12.45
N GLY A 140 -3.12 -10.53 11.18
CA GLY A 140 -3.32 -11.81 10.50
C GLY A 140 -4.71 -12.00 9.88
N LYS A 141 -5.53 -10.96 9.79
CA LYS A 141 -6.80 -11.03 9.05
C LYS A 141 -6.56 -10.86 7.54
N LYS A 142 -7.38 -11.55 6.75
CA LYS A 142 -7.48 -11.31 5.30
C LYS A 142 -8.77 -10.57 5.01
N ILE A 143 -8.71 -9.48 4.25
CA ILE A 143 -9.86 -8.57 4.09
C ILE A 143 -10.03 -8.05 2.66
N ILE A 144 -11.27 -7.72 2.30
CA ILE A 144 -11.61 -6.87 1.16
C ILE A 144 -12.09 -5.54 1.72
N VAL A 145 -11.59 -4.44 1.17
CA VAL A 145 -11.87 -3.08 1.66
C VAL A 145 -12.43 -2.23 0.53
N SER A 146 -13.44 -1.41 0.82
CA SER A 146 -13.85 -0.31 -0.05
C SER A 146 -13.73 1.01 0.70
N ALA A 147 -13.08 1.99 0.09
CA ALA A 147 -12.97 3.33 0.64
C ALA A 147 -13.10 4.37 -0.47
N LYS A 148 -13.82 5.46 -0.16
CA LYS A 148 -14.07 6.56 -1.09
C LYS A 148 -13.28 7.77 -0.63
N TYR A 149 -12.55 8.38 -1.54
CA TYR A 149 -11.75 9.57 -1.32
C TYR A 149 -12.29 10.76 -2.11
N GLY A 150 -12.25 11.94 -1.49
CA GLY A 150 -12.41 13.20 -2.19
C GLY A 150 -11.13 13.60 -2.95
N PRO A 151 -11.14 14.79 -3.60
CA PRO A 151 -10.01 15.29 -4.37
C PRO A 151 -8.67 15.23 -3.62
N PHE A 152 -7.63 14.79 -4.31
CA PHE A 152 -6.27 14.62 -3.78
C PHE A 152 -6.17 13.71 -2.53
N GLN A 153 -7.15 12.82 -2.31
CA GLN A 153 -7.24 11.95 -1.12
C GLN A 153 -7.07 12.71 0.20
N LYS A 154 -7.62 13.93 0.27
CA LYS A 154 -7.60 14.77 1.48
C LYS A 154 -8.69 14.42 2.49
N THR A 155 -9.77 13.78 2.03
CA THR A 155 -10.92 13.41 2.87
C THR A 155 -11.46 12.03 2.48
N LEU A 156 -12.03 11.31 3.46
CA LEU A 156 -12.85 10.13 3.21
C LEU A 156 -14.31 10.55 2.98
N LEU A 157 -14.92 9.99 1.94
CA LEU A 157 -16.32 10.20 1.58
C LEU A 157 -17.16 9.04 2.10
N GLY A 158 -17.46 9.07 3.39
CA GLY A 158 -18.20 8.02 4.08
C GLY A 158 -17.30 7.07 4.87
N LYS A 159 -17.88 5.94 5.28
CA LYS A 159 -17.17 4.94 6.08
C LYS A 159 -16.31 4.05 5.20
N VAL A 160 -15.21 3.55 5.74
CA VAL A 160 -14.45 2.45 5.15
C VAL A 160 -15.25 1.17 5.39
N GLU A 161 -15.54 0.45 4.31
CA GLU A 161 -16.24 -0.83 4.36
C GLU A 161 -15.21 -1.95 4.35
N ILE A 162 -15.31 -2.90 5.28
CA ILE A 162 -14.35 -3.99 5.44
C ILE A 162 -15.09 -5.31 5.55
N CYS A 163 -14.72 -6.27 4.71
CA CYS A 163 -15.20 -7.64 4.74
C CYS A 163 -14.03 -8.58 5.01
N GLN A 164 -14.10 -9.41 6.05
CA GLN A 164 -13.09 -10.44 6.28
C GLN A 164 -13.36 -11.65 5.37
N VAL A 165 -12.30 -12.23 4.82
CA VAL A 165 -12.34 -13.38 3.92
C VAL A 165 -11.34 -14.45 4.37
N ASP A 166 -11.54 -15.69 3.93
CA ASP A 166 -10.62 -16.79 4.22
C ASP A 166 -9.43 -16.85 3.23
N GLY A 167 -9.60 -16.26 2.05
CA GLY A 167 -8.59 -16.21 1.01
C GLY A 167 -9.02 -15.33 -0.17
N PHE A 168 -8.10 -15.15 -1.11
CA PHE A 168 -8.31 -14.38 -2.34
C PHE A 168 -8.33 -15.38 -3.49
N VAL A 169 -9.50 -15.59 -4.09
CA VAL A 169 -9.67 -16.38 -5.32
C VAL A 169 -9.19 -15.56 -6.51
#